data_AF-A0A3S0RTL0-F1
#
_entry.id   AF-A0A3S0RTL0-F1
#
_cell.length_a   1.000
_cell.length_b   1.000
_cell.length_c   1.000
_cell.angle_alpha   90.00
_cell.angle_beta   90.00
_cell.angle_gamma   90.00
#
_symmetry.space_group_name_H-M   'P 1'
#
loop_
_entity.id
_entity.type
_entity.pdbx_description
1 polymer ?
#
loop_
_entity_poly.entity_id
_entity_poly.type
_entity_poly.pdbx_seq_one_letter_code
_entity_poly.pdbx_strand_id
1 'polypeptide(L)'
;MNASSKSSRLCVLVLGMHRSGTSAMTRCLNLLGMDLGSHLLSPENMNAKGFWEHADAVRINDQLLHSMKTFWHSLEPLPQDWLKSSAAQEARANIKALIKRDFSDVPLWGIKDPRLCRLAPLWLDVLHELDIPVATVFVTRSPIEVAASLERVHHFSRSFGVVSWMQHLAEAEVATRDTPRYMVAYDQLLRDPVSTLTRLGDALGIHWSVPIIERKDALSSFLDDGLRTQKQDTANESLPSLPRRMVETVDQIISSGNSSESWKKLSNLADEVVDFSELLGSLEQVEKSGGSPKSKSSARLYYAQEGQPFDETRQSRMELTEGGRCQLDFPLLNYSHSETFSTRYRLDPVDSAAHCVIHSLVLLDDDSQVIWNFSQGKHFSLIGFTKYEADLIEKRFVRTDSDPQVLFTWPEDILRRGRVLRLDIELLSTLDIVDELIAKNSSLSEQLAESNSQCKKLVDANDDASGQLATMAMELKRVEYENVVKDLTRARERLELTTHFQNDIQRSEERSSADLQKTRVEHAKSLQEIESLTTALQQQKLQIEELQRSIGFRILRRLRIRK
;
A
#
# COMPACT_ATOMS: atom_id res chain seq x y z
N MET A 1 -12.51 -53.33 14.93
CA MET A 1 -13.18 -52.49 13.91
C MET A 1 -12.12 -51.59 13.33
N ASN A 2 -11.72 -51.84 12.08
CA ASN A 2 -10.66 -51.10 11.39
C ASN A 2 -11.15 -49.70 11.05
N ALA A 3 -10.46 -48.68 11.57
CA ALA A 3 -10.55 -47.33 11.05
C ALA A 3 -10.05 -47.37 9.60
N SER A 4 -10.97 -47.24 8.66
CA SER A 4 -10.64 -47.00 7.25
C SER A 4 -9.75 -45.76 7.18
N SER A 5 -8.52 -45.94 6.72
CA SER A 5 -7.63 -44.84 6.37
C SER A 5 -8.27 -44.07 5.23
N LYS A 6 -8.99 -42.98 5.54
CA LYS A 6 -9.34 -41.98 4.53
C LYS A 6 -8.03 -41.53 3.90
N SER A 7 -7.82 -41.88 2.64
CA SER A 7 -6.77 -41.27 1.81
C SER A 7 -6.89 -39.75 1.99
N SER A 8 -5.83 -39.11 2.46
CA SER A 8 -5.84 -37.67 2.72
C SER A 8 -6.02 -36.94 1.39
N ARG A 9 -7.18 -36.31 1.21
CA ARG A 9 -7.48 -35.48 0.03
C ARG A 9 -6.51 -34.30 0.03
N LEU A 10 -5.87 -34.01 -1.09
CA LEU A 10 -4.98 -32.87 -1.25
C LEU A 10 -5.48 -31.99 -2.41
N CYS A 11 -5.65 -30.70 -2.11
CA CYS A 11 -5.87 -29.67 -3.11
C CYS A 11 -4.53 -29.01 -3.48
N VAL A 12 -4.21 -28.92 -4.76
CA VAL A 12 -3.07 -28.16 -5.27
C VAL A 12 -3.57 -26.87 -5.92
N LEU A 13 -3.16 -25.72 -5.37
CA LEU A 13 -3.39 -24.43 -5.99
C LEU A 13 -2.19 -24.08 -6.89
N VAL A 14 -2.42 -23.93 -8.19
CA VAL A 14 -1.38 -23.50 -9.13
C VAL A 14 -1.47 -21.98 -9.28
N LEU A 15 -0.47 -21.29 -8.74
CA LEU A 15 -0.41 -19.84 -8.64
C LEU A 15 0.64 -19.27 -9.59
N GLY A 16 0.34 -18.15 -10.23
CA GLY A 16 1.26 -17.47 -11.12
C GLY A 16 0.51 -16.50 -12.03
N MET A 17 1.19 -15.41 -12.39
CA MET A 17 0.65 -14.43 -13.32
C MET A 17 0.27 -15.08 -14.66
N HIS A 18 -0.71 -14.48 -15.36
CA HIS A 18 -0.99 -14.85 -16.74
C HIS A 18 0.31 -14.89 -17.55
N ARG A 19 0.42 -15.86 -18.47
CA ARG A 19 1.59 -16.04 -19.36
C ARG A 19 2.89 -16.49 -18.67
N SER A 20 2.88 -16.78 -17.36
CA SER A 20 4.02 -17.36 -16.63
C SER A 20 4.18 -18.88 -16.81
N GLY A 21 3.31 -19.53 -17.59
CA GLY A 21 3.39 -20.98 -17.82
C GLY A 21 2.54 -21.84 -16.88
N THR A 22 1.61 -21.23 -16.13
CA THR A 22 0.69 -21.94 -15.22
C THR A 22 -0.12 -23.03 -15.91
N SER A 23 -0.58 -22.80 -17.15
CA SER A 23 -1.27 -23.81 -17.97
C SER A 23 -0.38 -25.02 -18.28
N ALA A 24 0.91 -24.80 -18.56
CA ALA A 24 1.84 -25.89 -18.85
C ALA A 24 2.09 -26.75 -17.61
N MET A 25 2.33 -26.12 -16.47
CA MET A 25 2.44 -26.81 -15.18
C MET A 25 1.16 -27.59 -14.84
N THR A 26 0.00 -26.97 -14.98
CA THR A 26 -1.31 -27.59 -14.68
C THR A 26 -1.51 -28.85 -15.50
N ARG A 27 -1.17 -28.82 -16.79
CA ARG A 27 -1.26 -30.01 -17.65
C ARG A 27 -0.26 -31.09 -17.26
N CYS A 28 0.98 -30.73 -16.90
CA CYS A 28 1.95 -31.70 -16.40
C CYS A 28 1.43 -32.41 -15.14
N LEU A 29 0.90 -31.67 -14.16
CA LEU A 29 0.31 -32.22 -12.94
C LEU A 29 -0.91 -33.11 -13.24
N ASN A 30 -1.76 -32.70 -14.20
CA ASN A 30 -2.90 -33.49 -14.64
C ASN A 30 -2.49 -34.82 -15.28
N LEU A 31 -1.42 -34.85 -16.08
CA LEU A 31 -0.89 -36.11 -16.63
C LEU A 31 -0.41 -37.09 -15.54
N LEU A 32 0.01 -36.56 -14.39
CA LEU A 32 0.41 -37.33 -13.20
C LEU A 32 -0.78 -37.75 -12.30
N GLY A 33 -2.01 -37.45 -12.74
CA GLY A 33 -3.24 -37.86 -12.07
C GLY A 33 -3.85 -36.82 -11.13
N MET A 34 -3.44 -35.55 -11.21
CA MET A 34 -4.17 -34.46 -10.57
C MET A 34 -5.48 -34.17 -11.33
N ASP A 35 -6.62 -34.37 -10.66
CA ASP A 35 -7.91 -34.06 -11.25
C ASP A 35 -8.14 -32.54 -11.32
N LEU A 36 -8.74 -32.07 -12.41
CA LEU A 36 -9.06 -30.66 -12.65
C LEU A 36 -10.58 -30.42 -12.73
N GLY A 37 -11.39 -31.45 -12.50
CA GLY A 37 -12.83 -31.44 -12.72
C GLY A 37 -13.21 -31.67 -14.19
N SER A 38 -14.51 -31.80 -14.43
CA SER A 38 -15.06 -32.10 -15.76
C SER A 38 -15.44 -30.85 -16.56
N HIS A 39 -15.60 -29.71 -15.91
CA HIS A 39 -16.05 -28.46 -16.53
C HIS A 39 -14.86 -27.51 -16.80
N LEU A 40 -13.98 -27.89 -17.71
CA LEU A 40 -12.83 -27.06 -18.10
C LEU A 40 -13.21 -26.02 -19.16
N LEU A 41 -12.59 -24.84 -19.11
CA LEU A 41 -12.75 -23.82 -20.16
C LEU A 41 -12.30 -24.37 -21.53
N SER A 42 -13.12 -24.10 -22.54
CA SER A 42 -12.80 -24.47 -23.92
C SER A 42 -11.55 -23.72 -24.42
N PRO A 43 -10.72 -24.35 -25.26
CA PRO A 43 -9.62 -23.65 -25.92
C PRO A 43 -10.15 -22.49 -26.77
N GLU A 44 -9.50 -21.32 -26.68
CA GLU A 44 -9.75 -20.17 -27.57
C GLU A 44 -8.57 -19.96 -28.52
N ASN A 45 -8.77 -19.17 -29.58
CA ASN A 45 -7.74 -18.87 -30.60
C ASN A 45 -6.40 -18.38 -30.02
N MET A 46 -6.40 -17.75 -28.84
CA MET A 46 -5.20 -17.22 -28.17
C MET A 46 -4.45 -18.24 -27.29
N ASN A 47 -5.04 -19.43 -27.08
CA ASN A 47 -4.41 -20.54 -26.40
C ASN A 47 -4.95 -21.88 -26.94
N ALA A 48 -4.44 -22.27 -28.11
CA ALA A 48 -4.88 -23.46 -28.86
C ALA A 48 -4.81 -24.78 -28.07
N LYS A 49 -4.04 -24.84 -26.98
CA LYS A 49 -3.89 -26.03 -26.12
C LYS A 49 -4.80 -26.04 -24.89
N GLY A 50 -5.68 -25.05 -24.75
CA GLY A 50 -6.61 -24.93 -23.63
C GLY A 50 -6.05 -24.20 -22.42
N PHE A 51 -6.94 -23.62 -21.62
CA PHE A 51 -6.57 -22.88 -20.41
C PHE A 51 -6.36 -23.79 -19.21
N TRP A 52 -6.90 -25.02 -19.18
CA TRP A 52 -6.82 -25.93 -18.03
C TRP A 52 -7.37 -25.31 -16.74
N GLU A 53 -8.25 -24.33 -16.88
CA GLU A 53 -8.96 -23.64 -15.81
C GLU A 53 -10.34 -24.28 -15.65
N HIS A 54 -10.76 -24.49 -14.40
CA HIS A 54 -12.12 -24.94 -14.10
C HIS A 54 -13.10 -23.78 -14.34
N ALA A 55 -14.04 -23.91 -15.28
CA ALA A 55 -14.91 -22.84 -15.73
C ALA A 55 -15.74 -22.22 -14.59
N ASP A 56 -16.28 -23.05 -13.69
CA ASP A 56 -17.01 -22.54 -12.52
C ASP A 56 -16.13 -21.79 -11.53
N ALA A 57 -14.86 -22.18 -11.36
CA ALA A 57 -13.94 -21.47 -10.48
C ALA A 57 -13.62 -20.08 -11.05
N VAL A 58 -13.35 -20.00 -12.35
CA VAL A 58 -13.14 -18.73 -13.06
C VAL A 58 -14.37 -17.84 -12.94
N ARG A 59 -15.57 -18.39 -13.17
CA ARG A 59 -16.82 -17.63 -13.04
C ARG A 59 -17.00 -17.07 -11.63
N ILE A 60 -16.75 -17.87 -10.58
CA ILE A 60 -16.84 -17.41 -9.19
C ILE A 60 -15.85 -16.27 -8.93
N ASN A 61 -14.59 -16.45 -9.36
CA ASN A 61 -13.53 -15.46 -9.18
C ASN A 61 -13.85 -14.14 -9.91
N ASP A 62 -14.30 -14.21 -11.17
CA ASP A 62 -14.70 -13.04 -11.94
C ASP A 62 -15.90 -12.32 -11.33
N GLN A 63 -16.93 -13.05 -10.89
CA GLN A 63 -18.11 -12.45 -10.23
C GLN A 63 -17.72 -11.72 -8.95
N LEU A 64 -16.83 -12.32 -8.15
CA LEU A 64 -16.33 -11.72 -6.93
C LEU A 64 -15.54 -10.44 -7.22
N LEU A 65 -14.57 -10.47 -8.14
CA LEU A 65 -13.82 -9.27 -8.55
C LEU A 65 -14.74 -8.18 -9.09
N HIS A 66 -15.69 -8.56 -9.97
CA HIS A 66 -16.64 -7.62 -10.56
C HIS A 66 -17.53 -6.95 -9.51
N SER A 67 -17.96 -7.69 -8.47
CA SER A 67 -18.75 -7.13 -7.36
C SER A 67 -17.99 -6.05 -6.59
N MET A 68 -16.65 -6.14 -6.57
CA MET A 68 -15.73 -5.18 -5.96
C MET A 68 -15.26 -4.12 -6.97
N LYS A 69 -15.81 -4.10 -8.19
CA LYS A 69 -15.45 -3.20 -9.30
C LYS A 69 -13.96 -3.27 -9.68
N THR A 70 -13.34 -4.41 -9.45
CA THR A 70 -11.93 -4.67 -9.79
C THR A 70 -11.86 -5.80 -10.82
N PHE A 71 -10.68 -5.99 -11.42
CA PHE A 71 -10.43 -7.04 -12.40
C PHE A 71 -9.12 -7.76 -12.08
N TRP A 72 -8.85 -8.87 -12.78
CA TRP A 72 -7.61 -9.61 -12.60
C TRP A 72 -6.37 -8.76 -12.89
N HIS A 73 -6.47 -7.80 -13.81
CA HIS A 73 -5.38 -6.91 -14.20
C HIS A 73 -5.39 -5.59 -13.41
N SER A 74 -6.36 -5.35 -12.53
CA SER A 74 -6.38 -4.12 -11.75
C SER A 74 -5.20 -4.08 -10.79
N LEU A 75 -4.53 -2.94 -10.76
CA LEU A 75 -3.38 -2.68 -9.89
C LEU A 75 -3.80 -2.20 -8.51
N GLU A 76 -5.02 -1.66 -8.40
CA GLU A 76 -5.61 -1.31 -7.11
C GLU A 76 -5.71 -2.53 -6.18
N PRO A 77 -5.35 -2.39 -4.89
CA PRO A 77 -5.53 -3.45 -3.92
C PRO A 77 -7.01 -3.83 -3.79
N LEU A 78 -7.27 -5.07 -3.37
CA LEU A 78 -8.63 -5.46 -3.02
C LEU A 78 -9.12 -4.61 -1.84
N PRO A 79 -10.42 -4.25 -1.79
CA PRO A 79 -10.95 -3.43 -0.70
C PRO A 79 -10.62 -3.99 0.68
N GLN A 80 -10.35 -3.11 1.64
CA GLN A 80 -10.15 -3.53 3.02
C GLN A 80 -11.34 -4.37 3.50
N ASP A 81 -11.08 -5.45 4.23
CA ASP A 81 -12.10 -6.36 4.76
C ASP A 81 -13.01 -7.03 3.70
N TRP A 82 -12.61 -7.09 2.42
CA TRP A 82 -13.44 -7.67 1.36
C TRP A 82 -13.92 -9.10 1.64
N LEU A 83 -13.14 -9.91 2.38
CA LEU A 83 -13.51 -11.26 2.81
C LEU A 83 -14.80 -11.31 3.66
N LYS A 84 -15.16 -10.20 4.32
CA LYS A 84 -16.38 -10.05 5.13
C LYS A 84 -17.59 -9.58 4.31
N SER A 85 -17.39 -9.21 3.05
CA SER A 85 -18.47 -8.71 2.17
C SER A 85 -19.51 -9.79 1.87
N SER A 86 -20.73 -9.37 1.54
CA SER A 86 -21.79 -10.29 1.10
C SER A 86 -21.39 -11.08 -0.16
N ALA A 87 -20.66 -10.45 -1.08
CA ALA A 87 -20.15 -11.09 -2.28
C ALA A 87 -19.12 -12.19 -1.96
N ALA A 88 -18.23 -11.97 -0.98
CA ALA A 88 -17.31 -12.99 -0.53
C ALA A 88 -18.04 -14.16 0.15
N GLN A 89 -19.13 -13.92 0.89
CA GLN A 89 -19.95 -14.98 1.47
C GLN A 89 -20.68 -15.81 0.40
N GLU A 90 -21.18 -15.17 -0.66
CA GLU A 90 -21.77 -15.86 -1.80
C GLU A 90 -20.71 -16.69 -2.54
N ALA A 91 -19.55 -16.11 -2.81
CA ALA A 91 -18.42 -16.82 -3.42
C ALA A 91 -17.99 -18.02 -2.55
N ARG A 92 -17.90 -17.86 -1.22
CA ARG A 92 -17.62 -18.94 -0.26
C ARG A 92 -18.60 -20.11 -0.42
N ALA A 93 -19.90 -19.82 -0.47
CA ALA A 93 -20.94 -20.85 -0.65
C ALA A 93 -20.79 -21.56 -2.01
N ASN A 94 -20.51 -20.81 -3.08
CA ASN A 94 -20.32 -21.35 -4.41
C ASN A 94 -19.05 -22.21 -4.53
N ILE A 95 -17.94 -21.82 -3.90
CA ILE A 95 -16.71 -22.62 -3.84
C ILE A 95 -16.98 -23.94 -3.11
N LYS A 96 -17.68 -23.91 -1.96
CA LYS A 96 -18.06 -25.13 -1.25
C LYS A 96 -18.92 -26.06 -2.10
N ALA A 97 -19.89 -25.50 -2.83
CA ALA A 97 -20.75 -26.27 -3.72
C ALA A 97 -19.95 -26.91 -4.87
N LEU A 98 -19.01 -26.16 -5.46
CA LEU A 98 -18.10 -26.65 -6.49
C LEU A 98 -17.24 -27.81 -5.96
N ILE A 99 -16.56 -27.61 -4.83
CA ILE A 99 -15.70 -28.64 -4.22
C ILE A 99 -16.50 -29.90 -3.91
N LYS A 100 -17.71 -29.74 -3.35
CA LYS A 100 -18.57 -30.87 -3.03
C LYS A 100 -19.00 -31.64 -4.29
N ARG A 101 -19.31 -30.94 -5.37
CA ARG A 101 -19.78 -31.54 -6.62
C ARG A 101 -18.68 -32.35 -7.30
N ASP A 102 -17.48 -31.77 -7.43
CA ASP A 102 -16.47 -32.30 -8.35
C ASP A 102 -15.29 -32.98 -7.66
N PHE A 103 -15.04 -32.67 -6.38
CA PHE A 103 -13.80 -33.04 -5.70
C PHE A 103 -14.01 -33.78 -4.36
N SER A 104 -15.26 -34.11 -3.98
CA SER A 104 -15.57 -34.74 -2.69
C SER A 104 -14.77 -36.02 -2.43
N ASP A 105 -14.64 -36.86 -3.46
CA ASP A 105 -14.04 -38.20 -3.38
C ASP A 105 -12.72 -38.30 -4.17
N VAL A 106 -12.13 -37.15 -4.54
CA VAL A 106 -10.91 -37.10 -5.34
C VAL A 106 -9.69 -36.94 -4.42
N PRO A 107 -8.73 -37.90 -4.43
CA PRO A 107 -7.60 -37.87 -3.51
C PRO A 107 -6.58 -36.78 -3.85
N LEU A 108 -6.38 -36.48 -5.14
CA LEU A 108 -5.49 -35.42 -5.61
C LEU A 108 -6.19 -34.61 -6.69
N TRP A 109 -6.47 -33.35 -6.40
CA TRP A 109 -7.10 -32.43 -7.35
C TRP A 109 -6.44 -31.05 -7.27
N GLY A 110 -6.70 -30.20 -8.24
CA GLY A 110 -6.15 -28.86 -8.24
C GLY A 110 -7.00 -27.83 -8.94
N ILE A 111 -6.77 -26.57 -8.58
CA ILE A 111 -7.36 -25.42 -9.23
C ILE A 111 -6.23 -24.54 -9.74
N LYS A 112 -6.35 -24.12 -10.99
CA LYS A 112 -5.57 -23.05 -11.58
C LYS A 112 -6.51 -21.98 -12.06
N ASP A 113 -6.22 -20.74 -11.69
CA ASP A 113 -6.73 -19.51 -12.27
C ASP A 113 -5.76 -18.40 -11.82
N PRO A 114 -5.17 -17.59 -12.71
CA PRO A 114 -4.26 -16.51 -12.29
C PRO A 114 -4.86 -15.54 -11.27
N ARG A 115 -6.19 -15.38 -11.24
CA ARG A 115 -6.90 -14.58 -10.21
C ARG A 115 -6.73 -15.13 -8.80
N LEU A 116 -6.41 -16.43 -8.66
CA LEU A 116 -6.11 -17.02 -7.36
C LEU A 116 -4.91 -16.34 -6.69
N CYS A 117 -3.98 -15.74 -7.44
CA CYS A 117 -2.91 -14.97 -6.82
C CYS A 117 -3.45 -13.87 -5.90
N ARG A 118 -4.61 -13.29 -6.24
CA ARG A 118 -5.28 -12.24 -5.48
C ARG A 118 -6.33 -12.81 -4.51
N LEU A 119 -7.03 -13.86 -4.94
CA LEU A 119 -8.19 -14.42 -4.25
C LEU A 119 -7.88 -15.66 -3.40
N ALA A 120 -6.62 -16.09 -3.34
CA ALA A 120 -6.18 -17.23 -2.53
C ALA A 120 -6.69 -17.20 -1.08
N PRO A 121 -6.74 -16.05 -0.36
CA PRO A 121 -7.24 -16.03 1.01
C PRO A 121 -8.64 -16.66 1.17
N LEU A 122 -9.57 -16.37 0.25
CA LEU A 122 -10.92 -16.94 0.31
C LEU A 122 -10.93 -18.46 0.03
N TRP A 123 -10.11 -18.90 -0.93
CA TRP A 123 -10.01 -20.31 -1.28
C TRP A 123 -9.38 -21.12 -0.16
N LEU A 124 -8.31 -20.61 0.45
CA LEU A 124 -7.65 -21.23 1.60
C LEU A 124 -8.60 -21.33 2.80
N ASP A 125 -9.34 -20.26 3.11
CA ASP A 125 -10.38 -20.27 4.14
C ASP A 125 -11.41 -21.40 3.92
N VAL A 126 -11.92 -21.53 2.69
CA VAL A 126 -12.91 -22.58 2.37
C VAL A 126 -12.30 -23.97 2.47
N LEU A 127 -11.07 -24.16 1.99
CA LEU A 127 -10.36 -25.44 2.07
C LEU A 127 -10.12 -25.86 3.53
N HIS A 128 -9.72 -24.91 4.39
CA HIS A 128 -9.59 -25.12 5.83
C HIS A 128 -10.92 -25.48 6.48
N GLU A 129 -12.00 -24.77 6.17
CA GLU A 129 -13.35 -25.08 6.69
C GLU A 129 -13.86 -26.48 6.30
N LEU A 130 -13.35 -27.05 5.20
CA LEU A 130 -13.71 -28.38 4.71
C LEU A 130 -12.73 -29.48 5.13
N ASP A 131 -11.75 -29.15 5.99
CA ASP A 131 -10.67 -30.03 6.40
C ASP A 131 -9.93 -30.65 5.20
N ILE A 132 -9.63 -29.83 4.20
CA ILE A 132 -8.89 -30.25 3.00
C ILE A 132 -7.46 -29.70 3.08
N PRO A 133 -6.45 -30.56 3.26
CA PRO A 133 -5.05 -30.19 3.08
C PRO A 133 -4.81 -29.49 1.75
N VAL A 134 -3.99 -28.45 1.78
CA VAL A 134 -3.65 -27.64 0.61
C VAL A 134 -2.15 -27.53 0.44
N ALA A 135 -1.70 -27.59 -0.81
CA ALA A 135 -0.34 -27.26 -1.23
C ALA A 135 -0.40 -26.25 -2.38
N THR A 136 0.63 -25.41 -2.49
CA THR A 136 0.68 -24.35 -3.51
C THR A 136 1.90 -24.52 -4.41
N VAL A 137 1.68 -24.39 -5.70
CA VAL A 137 2.73 -24.45 -6.73
C VAL A 137 2.80 -23.10 -7.40
N PHE A 138 3.88 -22.37 -7.14
CA PHE A 138 4.18 -21.10 -7.79
C PHE A 138 4.86 -21.36 -9.13
N VAL A 139 4.31 -20.81 -10.20
CA VAL A 139 4.88 -20.90 -11.53
C VAL A 139 5.32 -19.51 -11.97
N THR A 140 6.62 -19.36 -12.18
CA THR A 140 7.24 -18.08 -12.53
C THR A 140 7.95 -18.14 -13.88
N ARG A 141 8.05 -16.97 -14.49
CA ARG A 141 8.73 -16.70 -15.75
C ARG A 141 9.29 -15.28 -15.66
N SER A 142 10.32 -14.97 -16.46
CA SER A 142 10.86 -13.61 -16.56
C SER A 142 9.72 -12.58 -16.70
N PRO A 143 9.65 -11.55 -15.85
CA PRO A 143 8.62 -10.52 -15.94
C PRO A 143 8.65 -9.79 -17.28
N ILE A 144 9.82 -9.67 -17.92
CA ILE A 144 9.96 -9.06 -19.24
C ILE A 144 9.26 -9.91 -20.31
N GLU A 145 9.46 -11.24 -20.27
CA GLU A 145 8.78 -12.15 -21.21
C GLU A 145 7.27 -12.20 -20.98
N VAL A 146 6.84 -12.14 -19.70
CA VAL A 146 5.43 -12.03 -19.33
C VAL A 146 4.84 -10.74 -19.89
N ALA A 147 5.50 -9.62 -19.66
CA ALA A 147 5.10 -8.30 -20.13
C ALA A 147 4.96 -8.24 -21.65
N ALA A 148 5.97 -8.69 -22.41
CA ALA A 148 5.90 -8.74 -23.86
C ALA A 148 4.81 -9.71 -24.37
N SER A 149 4.49 -10.75 -23.60
CA SER A 149 3.37 -11.63 -23.92
C SER A 149 2.02 -10.98 -23.70
N LEU A 150 1.87 -10.20 -22.62
CA LEU A 150 0.67 -9.43 -22.33
C LEU A 150 0.46 -8.30 -23.33
N GLU A 151 1.53 -7.61 -23.74
CA GLU A 151 1.49 -6.56 -24.78
C GLU A 151 0.90 -7.08 -26.09
N ARG A 152 1.41 -8.21 -26.58
CA ARG A 152 0.95 -8.80 -27.84
C ARG A 152 -0.51 -9.28 -27.81
N VAL A 153 -0.96 -9.78 -26.65
CA VAL A 153 -2.21 -10.54 -26.51
C VAL A 153 -3.34 -9.66 -25.97
N HIS A 154 -3.01 -8.78 -25.03
CA HIS A 154 -3.97 -7.93 -24.32
C HIS A 154 -3.72 -6.43 -24.52
N HIS A 155 -2.70 -6.05 -25.30
CA HIS A 155 -2.35 -4.65 -25.58
C HIS A 155 -2.01 -3.82 -24.33
N PHE A 156 -1.57 -4.48 -23.27
CA PHE A 156 -1.03 -3.80 -22.08
C PHE A 156 0.40 -3.33 -22.33
N SER A 157 0.78 -2.19 -21.75
CA SER A 157 2.17 -1.75 -21.79
C SER A 157 3.09 -2.76 -21.12
N ARG A 158 4.36 -2.81 -21.52
CA ARG A 158 5.33 -3.74 -20.89
C ARG A 158 5.48 -3.47 -19.40
N SER A 159 5.51 -2.21 -19.02
CA SER A 159 5.64 -1.80 -17.62
C SER A 159 4.45 -2.24 -16.78
N PHE A 160 3.23 -2.09 -17.31
CA PHE A 160 2.03 -2.65 -16.68
C PHE A 160 2.15 -4.15 -16.48
N GLY A 161 2.69 -4.86 -17.47
CA GLY A 161 2.97 -6.30 -17.38
C GLY A 161 3.96 -6.66 -16.27
N VAL A 162 5.04 -5.89 -16.11
CA VAL A 162 6.04 -6.07 -15.04
C VAL A 162 5.41 -5.82 -13.66
N VAL A 163 4.67 -4.72 -13.50
CA VAL A 163 4.00 -4.38 -12.24
C VAL A 163 2.94 -5.42 -11.90
N SER A 164 2.14 -5.86 -12.87
CA SER A 164 1.14 -6.91 -12.68
C SER A 164 1.79 -8.23 -12.22
N TRP A 165 2.91 -8.61 -12.83
CA TRP A 165 3.68 -9.80 -12.41
C TRP A 165 4.13 -9.68 -10.96
N MET A 166 4.68 -8.53 -10.59
CA MET A 166 5.19 -8.23 -9.25
C MET A 166 4.08 -8.34 -8.21
N GLN A 167 2.95 -7.67 -8.46
CA GLN A 167 1.78 -7.69 -7.58
C GLN A 167 1.20 -9.09 -7.41
N HIS A 168 0.99 -9.83 -8.50
CA HIS A 168 0.44 -11.19 -8.42
C HIS A 168 1.36 -12.13 -7.65
N LEU A 169 2.67 -12.00 -7.81
CA LEU A 169 3.63 -12.80 -7.04
C LEU A 169 3.58 -12.44 -5.54
N ALA A 170 3.54 -11.15 -5.22
CA ALA A 170 3.48 -10.67 -3.84
C ALA A 170 2.18 -11.06 -3.13
N GLU A 171 1.01 -10.80 -3.74
CA GLU A 171 -0.29 -11.14 -3.16
C GLU A 171 -0.42 -12.65 -2.93
N ALA A 172 0.05 -13.47 -3.87
CA ALA A 172 0.04 -14.92 -3.74
C ALA A 172 0.99 -15.40 -2.62
N GLU A 173 2.19 -14.81 -2.51
CA GLU A 173 3.16 -15.14 -1.46
C GLU A 173 2.58 -14.84 -0.08
N VAL A 174 2.03 -13.64 0.11
CA VAL A 174 1.43 -13.18 1.37
C VAL A 174 0.30 -14.11 1.79
N ALA A 175 -0.59 -14.47 0.86
CA ALA A 175 -1.74 -15.32 1.14
C ALA A 175 -1.36 -16.76 1.55
N THR A 176 -0.16 -17.25 1.20
CA THR A 176 0.20 -18.66 1.29
C THR A 176 1.36 -18.95 2.26
N ARG A 177 1.74 -18.00 3.12
CA ARG A 177 2.87 -18.14 4.07
C ARG A 177 2.75 -19.36 4.99
N ASP A 178 1.53 -19.71 5.38
CA ASP A 178 1.24 -20.84 6.26
C ASP A 178 0.88 -22.13 5.51
N THR A 179 1.08 -22.15 4.19
CA THR A 179 0.76 -23.28 3.31
C THR A 179 2.04 -23.92 2.74
N PRO A 180 2.14 -25.26 2.67
CA PRO A 180 3.21 -25.92 1.93
C PRO A 180 3.31 -25.37 0.50
N ARG A 181 4.49 -24.87 0.12
CA ARG A 181 4.69 -24.12 -1.12
C ARG A 181 5.97 -24.47 -1.83
N TYR A 182 5.91 -24.52 -3.16
CA TYR A 182 7.07 -24.80 -4.02
C TYR A 182 7.01 -23.96 -5.29
N MET A 183 8.13 -23.32 -5.63
CA MET A 183 8.29 -22.47 -6.80
C MET A 183 9.02 -23.21 -7.92
N VAL A 184 8.49 -23.07 -9.13
CA VAL A 184 9.04 -23.63 -10.37
C VAL A 184 9.16 -22.54 -11.42
N ALA A 185 10.36 -22.40 -11.99
CA ALA A 185 10.53 -21.62 -13.21
C ALA A 185 10.01 -22.39 -14.43
N TYR A 186 9.27 -21.69 -15.28
CA TYR A 186 8.77 -22.21 -16.56
C TYR A 186 9.91 -22.80 -17.42
N ASP A 187 11.04 -22.11 -17.51
CA ASP A 187 12.22 -22.59 -18.25
C ASP A 187 12.80 -23.89 -17.67
N GLN A 188 12.73 -24.08 -16.36
CA GLN A 188 13.17 -25.31 -15.71
C GLN A 188 12.23 -26.47 -16.07
N LEU A 189 10.92 -26.24 -16.03
CA LEU A 189 9.89 -27.21 -16.44
C LEU A 189 10.07 -27.63 -17.90
N LEU A 190 10.32 -26.68 -18.81
CA LEU A 190 10.54 -26.98 -20.23
C LEU A 190 11.84 -27.74 -20.50
N ARG A 191 12.89 -27.49 -19.71
CA ARG A 191 14.21 -28.09 -19.91
C ARG A 191 14.26 -29.53 -19.39
N ASP A 192 13.75 -29.76 -18.19
CA ASP A 192 13.78 -31.07 -17.53
C ASP A 192 12.50 -31.29 -16.69
N PRO A 193 11.39 -31.66 -17.35
CA PRO A 193 10.10 -31.80 -16.68
C PRO A 193 10.11 -32.92 -15.64
N VAL A 194 10.79 -34.04 -15.91
CA VAL A 194 10.83 -35.20 -15.00
C VAL A 194 11.49 -34.84 -13.68
N SER A 195 12.71 -34.30 -13.72
CA SER A 195 13.46 -33.91 -12.51
C SER A 195 12.75 -32.80 -11.73
N THR A 196 12.11 -31.87 -12.45
CA THR A 196 11.34 -30.77 -11.85
C THR A 196 10.12 -31.27 -11.09
N LEU A 197 9.33 -32.17 -11.69
CA LEU A 197 8.13 -32.74 -11.08
C LEU A 197 8.48 -33.70 -9.92
N THR A 198 9.60 -34.42 -10.00
CA THR A 198 10.10 -35.25 -8.89
C THR A 198 10.41 -34.39 -7.67
N ARG A 199 11.24 -33.34 -7.81
CA ARG A 199 11.57 -32.44 -6.69
C ARG A 199 10.34 -31.76 -6.10
N LEU A 200 9.39 -31.34 -6.95
CA LEU A 200 8.14 -30.74 -6.50
C LEU A 200 7.31 -31.73 -5.66
N GLY A 201 7.17 -32.97 -6.14
CA GLY A 201 6.45 -34.02 -5.42
C GLY A 201 7.10 -34.34 -4.07
N ASP A 202 8.42 -34.50 -4.04
CA ASP A 202 9.17 -34.78 -2.82
C ASP A 202 9.06 -33.63 -1.79
N ALA A 203 9.21 -32.38 -2.24
CA ALA A 203 9.18 -31.22 -1.36
C ALA A 203 7.79 -30.94 -0.76
N LEU A 204 6.71 -31.24 -1.51
CA LEU A 204 5.33 -31.04 -1.06
C LEU A 204 4.70 -32.31 -0.48
N GLY A 205 5.42 -33.44 -0.45
CA GLY A 205 4.89 -34.73 0.02
C GLY A 205 3.76 -35.27 -0.86
N ILE A 206 3.76 -34.96 -2.16
CA ILE A 206 2.70 -35.37 -3.10
C ILE A 206 3.02 -36.75 -3.67
N HIS A 207 2.10 -37.69 -3.45
CA HIS A 207 2.12 -38.98 -4.11
C HIS A 207 1.34 -38.91 -5.42
N TRP A 208 2.05 -38.93 -6.55
CA TRP A 208 1.44 -38.95 -7.87
C TRP A 208 0.68 -40.25 -8.10
N SER A 209 -0.55 -40.14 -8.60
CA SER A 209 -1.37 -41.33 -8.92
C SER A 209 -0.82 -42.10 -10.12
N VAL A 210 -0.10 -41.40 -11.01
CA VAL A 210 0.64 -42.00 -12.12
C VAL A 210 2.14 -41.70 -11.94
N PRO A 211 3.01 -42.71 -11.95
CA PRO A 211 4.46 -42.50 -11.87
C PRO A 211 4.97 -41.59 -12.99
N ILE A 212 5.83 -40.62 -12.64
CA ILE A 212 6.34 -39.62 -13.59
C ILE A 212 7.00 -40.28 -14.81
N ILE A 213 7.74 -41.37 -14.59
CA ILE A 213 8.46 -42.08 -15.65
C ILE A 213 7.51 -42.67 -16.72
N GLU A 214 6.32 -43.11 -16.33
CA GLU A 214 5.30 -43.64 -17.26
C GLU A 214 4.68 -42.56 -18.13
N ARG A 215 4.77 -41.29 -17.70
CA ARG A 215 4.25 -40.13 -18.43
C ARG A 215 5.32 -39.33 -19.16
N LYS A 216 6.58 -39.76 -19.13
CA LYS A 216 7.72 -39.04 -19.72
C LYS A 216 7.47 -38.61 -21.17
N ASP A 217 7.00 -39.51 -22.02
CA ASP A 217 6.77 -39.21 -23.44
C ASP A 217 5.60 -38.26 -23.66
N ALA A 218 4.52 -38.42 -22.89
CA ALA A 218 3.36 -37.53 -22.91
C ALA A 218 3.71 -36.12 -22.42
N LEU A 219 4.56 -36.01 -21.39
CA LEU A 219 5.09 -34.75 -20.88
C LEU A 219 5.95 -34.05 -21.95
N SER A 220 6.91 -34.76 -22.54
CA SER A 220 7.78 -34.21 -23.60
C SER A 220 6.98 -33.75 -24.82
N SER A 221 6.06 -34.59 -25.32
CA SER A 221 5.22 -34.26 -26.47
C SER A 221 4.38 -33.00 -26.24
N PHE A 222 3.75 -32.87 -25.08
CA PHE A 222 2.96 -31.68 -24.76
C PHE A 222 3.80 -30.40 -24.69
N LEU A 223 5.00 -30.48 -24.11
CA LEU A 223 5.90 -29.34 -23.91
C LEU A 223 6.68 -28.95 -25.18
N ASP A 224 6.95 -29.88 -26.10
CA ASP A 224 7.67 -29.61 -27.35
C ASP A 224 6.81 -28.92 -28.44
N ASP A 225 5.48 -29.09 -28.41
CA ASP A 225 4.54 -28.56 -29.42
C ASP A 225 4.35 -27.02 -29.39
N GLY A 226 5.41 -26.21 -29.39
CA GLY A 226 5.35 -24.75 -29.56
C GLY A 226 5.40 -23.91 -28.28
N LEU A 227 5.74 -24.49 -27.13
CA LEU A 227 5.93 -23.76 -25.86
C LEU A 227 7.37 -23.22 -25.67
N ARG A 228 8.33 -23.73 -26.45
CA ARG A 228 9.77 -23.38 -26.42
C ARG A 228 10.16 -22.17 -27.31
N THR A 229 9.24 -21.61 -28.09
CA THR A 229 9.55 -20.65 -29.17
C THR A 229 9.57 -19.17 -28.77
N GLN A 230 9.35 -18.84 -27.49
CA GLN A 230 9.31 -17.44 -27.02
C GLN A 230 10.43 -17.09 -26.04
N LYS A 231 11.69 -17.45 -26.34
CA LYS A 231 12.82 -16.71 -25.77
C LYS A 231 12.99 -15.43 -26.58
N GLN A 232 12.44 -14.34 -26.09
CA GLN A 232 12.78 -13.03 -26.63
C GLN A 232 14.18 -12.65 -26.14
N ASP A 233 14.95 -11.99 -26.99
CA ASP A 233 16.23 -11.43 -26.60
C ASP A 233 15.98 -10.19 -25.73
N THR A 234 15.78 -10.43 -24.43
CA THR A 234 15.46 -9.39 -23.44
C THR A 234 16.72 -8.76 -22.83
N ALA A 235 17.89 -8.95 -23.47
CA ALA A 235 19.19 -8.54 -22.94
C ALA A 235 19.32 -7.02 -22.69
N ASN A 236 18.48 -6.19 -23.33
CA ASN A 236 18.55 -4.74 -23.25
C ASN A 236 17.45 -4.07 -22.39
N GLU A 237 16.49 -4.82 -21.83
CA GLU A 237 15.44 -4.24 -20.98
C GLU A 237 15.84 -4.29 -19.50
N SER A 238 16.16 -3.12 -18.94
CA SER A 238 16.50 -2.95 -17.53
C SER A 238 15.22 -2.93 -16.70
N LEU A 239 15.09 -3.87 -15.76
CA LEU A 239 14.01 -3.84 -14.77
C LEU A 239 14.24 -2.75 -13.71
N PRO A 240 13.17 -2.12 -13.20
CA PRO A 240 13.23 -1.25 -12.03
C PRO A 240 13.79 -1.99 -10.81
N SER A 241 14.21 -1.21 -9.81
CA SER A 241 14.92 -1.72 -8.63
C SER A 241 14.18 -2.86 -7.90
N LEU A 242 12.88 -2.68 -7.62
CA LEU A 242 12.08 -3.64 -6.87
C LEU A 242 11.73 -4.92 -7.66
N PRO A 243 11.17 -4.86 -8.90
CA PRO A 243 11.02 -6.04 -9.75
C PRO A 243 12.32 -6.82 -9.97
N ARG A 244 13.46 -6.13 -10.13
CA ARG A 244 14.78 -6.76 -10.26
C ARG A 244 15.16 -7.56 -9.02
N ARG A 245 15.06 -6.97 -7.83
CA ARG A 245 15.30 -7.65 -6.54
C ARG A 245 14.38 -8.87 -6.37
N MET A 246 13.12 -8.78 -6.82
CA MET A 246 12.20 -9.92 -6.80
C MET A 246 12.63 -11.03 -7.75
N VAL A 247 13.05 -10.72 -8.98
CA VAL A 247 13.59 -11.72 -9.92
C VAL A 247 14.82 -12.40 -9.34
N GLU A 248 15.78 -11.64 -8.82
CA GLU A 248 16.99 -12.18 -8.19
C GLU A 248 16.64 -13.12 -7.02
N THR A 249 15.64 -12.75 -6.23
CA THR A 249 15.18 -13.57 -5.10
C THR A 249 14.46 -14.84 -5.57
N VAL A 250 13.64 -14.75 -6.61
CA VAL A 250 13.00 -15.90 -7.28
C VAL A 250 14.06 -16.86 -7.81
N ASP A 251 15.10 -16.37 -8.47
CA ASP A 251 16.20 -17.18 -8.97
C ASP A 251 16.98 -17.85 -7.82
N GLN A 252 17.17 -17.15 -6.69
CA GLN A 252 17.74 -17.73 -5.47
C GLN A 252 16.84 -18.84 -4.87
N ILE A 253 15.52 -18.66 -4.85
CA ILE A 253 14.57 -19.70 -4.40
C ILE A 253 14.73 -20.94 -5.28
N ILE A 254 14.73 -20.78 -6.60
CA ILE A 254 14.82 -21.90 -7.54
C ILE A 254 16.18 -22.61 -7.44
N SER A 255 17.28 -21.86 -7.41
CA SER A 255 18.64 -22.41 -7.37
C SER A 255 19.00 -23.06 -6.02
N SER A 256 18.44 -22.56 -4.91
CA SER A 256 18.61 -23.16 -3.57
C SER A 256 17.70 -24.38 -3.31
N GLY A 257 16.87 -24.78 -4.29
CA GLY A 257 15.93 -25.88 -4.11
C GLY A 257 14.77 -25.52 -3.17
N ASN A 258 14.27 -24.29 -3.24
CA ASN A 258 13.17 -23.75 -2.43
C ASN A 258 13.47 -23.64 -0.93
N SER A 259 14.67 -23.16 -0.57
CA SER A 259 15.05 -22.99 0.84
C SER A 259 14.17 -21.97 1.59
N SER A 260 13.95 -22.19 2.88
CA SER A 260 13.16 -21.30 3.73
C SER A 260 13.77 -19.89 3.86
N GLU A 261 15.10 -19.78 3.81
CA GLU A 261 15.81 -18.49 3.86
C GLU A 261 15.50 -17.64 2.62
N SER A 262 15.54 -18.22 1.42
CA SER A 262 15.22 -17.51 0.18
C SER A 262 13.74 -17.09 0.14
N TRP A 263 12.83 -17.92 0.65
CA TRP A 263 11.41 -17.55 0.81
C TRP A 263 11.23 -16.37 1.76
N LYS A 264 11.97 -16.32 2.88
CA LYS A 264 11.90 -15.19 3.82
C LYS A 264 12.33 -13.86 3.18
N LYS A 265 13.34 -13.89 2.29
CA LYS A 265 13.73 -12.71 1.50
C LYS A 265 12.60 -12.26 0.58
N LEU A 266 11.90 -13.21 -0.06
CA LEU A 266 10.75 -12.88 -0.90
C LEU A 266 9.59 -12.32 -0.08
N SER A 267 9.33 -12.84 1.13
CA SER A 267 8.30 -12.30 2.02
C SER A 267 8.51 -10.82 2.35
N ASN A 268 9.75 -10.41 2.65
CA ASN A 268 10.07 -9.00 2.90
C ASN A 268 9.79 -8.12 1.66
N LEU A 269 10.11 -8.62 0.46
CA LEU A 269 9.84 -7.90 -0.80
C LEU A 269 8.34 -7.88 -1.13
N ALA A 270 7.62 -8.95 -0.81
CA ALA A 270 6.19 -9.03 -1.02
C ALA A 270 5.43 -8.07 -0.08
N ASP A 271 5.85 -7.96 1.17
CA ASP A 271 5.33 -6.95 2.11
C ASP A 271 5.56 -5.54 1.56
N GLU A 272 6.78 -5.26 1.09
CA GLU A 272 7.14 -4.00 0.43
C GLU A 272 6.18 -3.71 -0.75
N VAL A 273 5.95 -4.67 -1.65
CA VAL A 273 5.01 -4.53 -2.79
C VAL A 273 3.56 -4.30 -2.36
N VAL A 274 3.09 -4.98 -1.32
CA VAL A 274 1.72 -4.80 -0.82
C VAL A 274 1.55 -3.41 -0.21
N ASP A 275 2.54 -2.91 0.52
CA ASP A 275 2.54 -1.53 1.05
C ASP A 275 2.52 -0.49 -0.10
N PHE A 276 3.10 -0.83 -1.26
CA PHE A 276 3.07 0.01 -2.46
C PHE A 276 1.75 -0.05 -3.24
N SER A 277 0.88 -1.04 -2.98
CA SER A 277 -0.27 -1.33 -3.85
C SER A 277 -1.24 -0.15 -4.03
N GLU A 278 -1.44 0.68 -2.99
CA GLU A 278 -2.27 1.89 -3.08
C GLU A 278 -1.72 2.90 -4.10
N LEU A 279 -0.39 3.05 -4.17
CA LEU A 279 0.28 3.91 -5.16
C LEU A 279 0.21 3.31 -6.56
N LEU A 280 0.25 1.99 -6.69
CA LEU A 280 0.12 1.29 -7.98
C LEU A 280 -1.26 1.50 -8.62
N GLY A 281 -2.32 1.69 -7.82
CA GLY A 281 -3.64 2.06 -8.33
C GLY A 281 -3.65 3.37 -9.14
N SER A 282 -2.78 4.33 -8.80
CA SER A 282 -2.63 5.57 -9.56
C SER A 282 -2.07 5.37 -10.97
N LEU A 283 -1.26 4.32 -11.18
CA LEU A 283 -0.72 3.93 -12.49
C LEU A 283 -1.81 3.31 -13.39
N GLU A 284 -2.78 2.60 -12.82
CA GLU A 284 -3.89 2.04 -13.61
C GLU A 284 -4.75 3.14 -14.22
N GLN A 285 -4.96 4.24 -13.50
CA GLN A 285 -5.65 5.42 -14.04
C GLN A 285 -4.88 6.05 -15.20
N VAL A 286 -3.54 6.03 -15.15
CA VAL A 286 -2.66 6.50 -16.21
C VAL A 286 -2.77 5.65 -17.48
N GLU A 287 -2.76 4.32 -17.36
CA GLU A 287 -2.96 3.41 -18.50
C GLU A 287 -4.35 3.57 -19.13
N LYS A 288 -5.40 3.65 -18.30
CA LYS A 288 -6.81 3.83 -18.75
C LYS A 288 -7.06 5.16 -19.44
N SER A 289 -6.22 6.18 -19.21
CA SER A 289 -6.35 7.50 -19.85
C SER A 289 -5.50 7.66 -21.13
N GLY A 290 -4.92 6.58 -21.64
CA GLY A 290 -4.48 6.49 -23.04
C GLY A 290 -3.06 6.98 -23.32
N GLY A 291 -2.08 6.55 -22.53
CA GLY A 291 -0.69 6.98 -22.67
C GLY A 291 0.32 5.84 -22.67
N SER A 292 0.12 4.77 -23.45
CA SER A 292 1.31 4.13 -24.02
C SER A 292 1.76 5.04 -25.17
N PRO A 293 2.94 5.67 -25.09
CA PRO A 293 3.46 6.44 -26.21
C PRO A 293 3.38 5.55 -27.45
N LYS A 294 2.79 6.05 -28.54
CA LYS A 294 2.97 5.39 -29.83
C LYS A 294 4.48 5.23 -30.02
N SER A 295 4.92 4.13 -30.62
CA SER A 295 6.34 3.76 -30.80
C SER A 295 7.24 4.81 -31.50
N LYS A 296 6.68 5.97 -31.85
CA LYS A 296 7.34 7.18 -32.33
C LYS A 296 6.57 8.41 -31.84
N SER A 297 6.92 8.94 -30.68
CA SER A 297 6.43 10.25 -30.22
C SER A 297 7.22 11.38 -30.88
N SER A 298 6.63 12.57 -31.02
CA SER A 298 7.34 13.72 -31.59
C SER A 298 7.01 15.04 -30.90
N ALA A 299 8.00 15.93 -30.85
CA ALA A 299 7.84 17.32 -30.44
C ALA A 299 7.67 18.20 -31.67
N ARG A 300 6.81 19.23 -31.58
CA ARG A 300 6.45 20.07 -32.73
C ARG A 300 6.45 21.56 -32.36
N LEU A 301 7.15 22.37 -33.14
CA LEU A 301 7.08 23.82 -33.05
C LEU A 301 6.25 24.37 -34.21
N TYR A 302 5.12 24.97 -33.90
CA TYR A 302 4.23 25.65 -34.84
C TYR A 302 4.52 27.15 -34.89
N TYR A 303 4.29 27.76 -36.04
CA TYR A 303 4.38 29.20 -36.23
C TYR A 303 3.20 29.74 -37.05
N ALA A 304 2.69 30.91 -36.66
CA ALA A 304 1.56 31.57 -37.31
C ALA A 304 1.74 33.09 -37.31
N GLN A 305 1.06 33.81 -38.21
CA GLN A 305 0.98 35.26 -38.14
C GLN A 305 -0.07 35.71 -37.10
N GLU A 306 0.06 36.93 -36.62
CA GLU A 306 -0.86 37.54 -35.66
C GLU A 306 -2.28 37.54 -36.22
N GLY A 307 -3.25 37.07 -35.42
CA GLY A 307 -4.63 36.90 -35.85
C GLY A 307 -4.93 35.69 -36.76
N GLN A 308 -3.92 34.92 -37.19
CA GLN A 308 -4.11 33.66 -37.94
C GLN A 308 -4.04 32.44 -37.01
N PRO A 309 -4.82 31.37 -37.26
CA PRO A 309 -4.72 30.12 -36.50
C PRO A 309 -3.40 29.39 -36.79
N PHE A 310 -2.97 28.55 -35.84
CA PHE A 310 -1.89 27.59 -36.10
C PHE A 310 -2.38 26.52 -37.09
N ASP A 311 -1.50 26.12 -38.01
CA ASP A 311 -1.79 25.17 -39.10
C ASP A 311 -0.72 24.07 -39.15
N GLU A 312 -1.13 22.85 -39.51
CA GLU A 312 -0.27 21.67 -39.59
C GLU A 312 0.79 21.75 -40.69
N THR A 313 0.61 22.64 -41.67
CA THR A 313 1.60 22.86 -42.74
C THR A 313 2.79 23.72 -42.28
N ARG A 314 2.66 24.43 -41.15
CA ARG A 314 3.64 25.40 -40.64
C ARG A 314 4.23 24.95 -39.31
N GLN A 315 5.01 23.88 -39.38
CA GLN A 315 5.66 23.30 -38.21
C GLN A 315 7.07 22.78 -38.49
N SER A 316 7.87 22.71 -37.44
CA SER A 316 9.06 21.86 -37.36
C SER A 316 8.78 20.69 -36.43
N ARG A 317 9.07 19.47 -36.90
CA ARG A 317 8.83 18.23 -36.16
C ARG A 317 10.16 17.54 -35.86
N MET A 318 10.36 17.17 -34.60
CA MET A 318 11.51 16.40 -34.13
C MET A 318 11.03 15.10 -33.49
N GLU A 319 11.66 13.97 -33.82
CA GLU A 319 11.34 12.69 -33.19
C GLU A 319 11.90 12.64 -31.76
N LEU A 320 11.10 12.07 -30.84
CA LEU A 320 11.50 11.83 -29.46
C LEU A 320 11.97 10.39 -29.31
N THR A 321 12.99 10.18 -28.48
CA THR A 321 13.44 8.85 -28.08
C THR A 321 12.72 8.45 -26.80
N GLU A 322 12.07 7.28 -26.80
CA GLU A 322 11.43 6.72 -25.60
C GLU A 322 12.48 6.26 -24.58
N GLY A 323 12.25 6.53 -23.28
CA GLY A 323 13.15 6.11 -22.19
C GLY A 323 14.51 6.82 -22.19
N GLY A 324 14.60 8.02 -22.79
CA GLY A 324 15.83 8.78 -22.85
C GLY A 324 15.60 10.29 -22.84
N ARG A 325 16.59 11.01 -22.33
CA ARG A 325 16.67 12.47 -22.40
C ARG A 325 17.19 12.88 -23.78
N CYS A 326 16.50 13.83 -24.41
CA CYS A 326 16.86 14.39 -25.70
C CYS A 326 16.86 15.92 -25.66
N GLN A 327 17.80 16.51 -26.39
CA GLN A 327 17.86 17.94 -26.63
C GLN A 327 17.47 18.22 -28.08
N LEU A 328 16.43 19.02 -28.26
CA LEU A 328 15.83 19.36 -29.55
C LEU A 328 15.97 20.85 -29.82
N ASP A 329 16.59 21.19 -30.94
CA ASP A 329 16.79 22.57 -31.36
C ASP A 329 15.84 22.92 -32.50
N PHE A 330 14.91 23.84 -32.26
CA PHE A 330 13.95 24.32 -33.25
C PHE A 330 14.38 25.70 -33.77
N PRO A 331 14.83 25.80 -35.04
CA PRO A 331 15.14 27.08 -35.65
C PRO A 331 13.87 27.94 -35.79
N LEU A 332 13.96 29.22 -35.41
CA LEU A 332 12.89 30.18 -35.60
C LEU A 332 12.97 30.80 -37.00
N LEU A 333 11.83 30.83 -37.69
CA LEU A 333 11.69 31.51 -38.97
C LEU A 333 11.58 33.02 -38.75
N ASN A 334 12.72 33.71 -38.76
CA ASN A 334 12.74 35.17 -38.78
C ASN A 334 12.53 35.65 -40.22
N TYR A 335 11.32 36.09 -40.55
CA TYR A 335 11.03 36.72 -41.82
C TYR A 335 11.75 38.07 -41.88
N SER A 336 12.91 38.12 -42.54
CA SER A 336 13.79 39.29 -42.57
C SER A 336 13.32 40.42 -43.51
N HIS A 337 12.11 40.37 -44.09
CA HIS A 337 11.71 41.28 -45.18
C HIS A 337 10.32 41.95 -45.05
N SER A 338 9.68 42.01 -43.88
CA SER A 338 8.51 42.87 -43.69
C SER A 338 8.53 43.60 -42.35
N GLU A 339 8.20 44.89 -42.37
CA GLU A 339 8.24 45.85 -41.24
C GLU A 339 7.30 45.52 -40.05
N THR A 340 6.69 44.33 -40.01
CA THR A 340 5.83 43.88 -38.90
C THR A 340 6.22 42.46 -38.45
N PHE A 341 6.89 42.36 -37.30
CA PHE A 341 7.08 41.08 -36.59
C PHE A 341 5.74 40.67 -35.98
N SER A 342 4.96 39.90 -36.74
CA SER A 342 3.67 39.38 -36.32
C SER A 342 3.69 37.87 -36.08
N THR A 343 4.87 37.23 -35.99
CA THR A 343 4.96 35.78 -35.85
C THR A 343 4.75 35.34 -34.39
N ARG A 344 3.80 34.42 -34.19
CA ARG A 344 3.54 33.72 -32.93
C ARG A 344 4.05 32.29 -33.02
N TYR A 345 4.47 31.75 -31.89
CA TYR A 345 4.97 30.38 -31.78
C TYR A 345 4.16 29.57 -30.77
N ARG A 346 4.00 28.28 -31.05
CA ARG A 346 3.44 27.29 -30.13
C ARG A 346 4.30 26.04 -30.17
N LEU A 347 4.72 25.55 -29.00
CA LEU A 347 5.42 24.29 -28.88
C LEU A 347 4.47 23.24 -28.30
N ASP A 348 4.34 22.13 -29.02
CA ASP A 348 3.69 20.92 -28.54
C ASP A 348 4.85 19.97 -28.18
N PRO A 349 5.25 19.85 -26.90
CA PRO A 349 6.47 19.14 -26.53
C PRO A 349 6.37 17.63 -26.75
N VAL A 350 5.14 17.09 -26.79
CA VAL A 350 4.82 15.70 -27.12
C VAL A 350 3.49 15.70 -27.87
N ASP A 351 3.32 14.84 -28.87
CA ASP A 351 2.12 14.75 -29.72
C ASP A 351 1.02 13.82 -29.18
N SER A 352 1.14 13.40 -27.93
CA SER A 352 0.14 12.59 -27.21
C SER A 352 0.30 12.71 -25.69
N ALA A 353 -0.62 12.09 -24.94
CA ALA A 353 -0.51 11.96 -23.50
C ALA A 353 0.71 11.12 -23.11
N ALA A 354 1.59 11.69 -22.31
CA ALA A 354 2.84 11.08 -21.89
C ALA A 354 3.28 11.60 -20.52
N HIS A 355 4.21 10.86 -19.91
CA HIS A 355 4.96 11.36 -18.77
C HIS A 355 6.30 11.88 -19.28
N CYS A 356 6.62 13.13 -18.98
CA CYS A 356 7.85 13.73 -19.48
C CYS A 356 8.38 14.82 -18.57
N VAL A 357 9.70 14.85 -18.38
CA VAL A 357 10.40 15.92 -17.67
C VAL A 357 10.96 16.91 -18.67
N ILE A 358 10.51 18.16 -18.61
CA ILE A 358 11.16 19.27 -19.33
C ILE A 358 12.26 19.80 -18.43
N HIS A 359 13.51 19.40 -18.70
CA HIS A 359 14.70 19.83 -17.95
C HIS A 359 15.04 21.29 -18.23
N SER A 360 14.93 21.70 -19.48
CA SER A 360 15.09 23.10 -19.86
C SER A 360 14.30 23.44 -21.12
N LEU A 361 13.86 24.69 -21.21
CA LEU A 361 13.27 25.26 -22.42
C LEU A 361 13.74 26.70 -22.53
N VAL A 362 14.62 26.97 -23.49
CA VAL A 362 15.32 28.25 -23.60
C VAL A 362 15.31 28.76 -25.03
N LEU A 363 15.31 30.08 -25.19
CA LEU A 363 15.50 30.75 -26.47
C LEU A 363 16.92 31.29 -26.54
N LEU A 364 17.62 30.95 -27.62
CA LEU A 364 19.00 31.34 -27.89
C LEU A 364 19.05 32.39 -29.00
N ASP A 365 19.97 33.34 -28.91
CA ASP A 365 20.31 34.27 -30.00
C ASP A 365 21.43 33.74 -30.91
N ASP A 366 21.92 34.58 -31.85
CA ASP A 366 22.96 34.22 -32.82
C ASP A 366 24.27 33.78 -32.15
N ASP A 367 24.57 34.32 -30.97
CA ASP A 367 25.79 34.00 -30.20
C ASP A 367 25.57 32.82 -29.23
N SER A 368 24.47 32.08 -29.40
CA SER A 368 24.04 31.00 -28.50
C SER A 368 23.83 31.44 -27.05
N GLN A 369 23.57 32.73 -26.80
CA GLN A 369 23.26 33.23 -25.47
C GLN A 369 21.78 33.05 -25.15
N VAL A 370 21.49 32.66 -23.91
CA VAL A 370 20.10 32.51 -23.44
C VAL A 370 19.47 33.89 -23.28
N ILE A 371 18.49 34.19 -24.14
CA ILE A 371 17.74 35.46 -24.10
C ILE A 371 16.36 35.31 -23.46
N TRP A 372 15.86 34.08 -23.32
CA TRP A 372 14.65 33.77 -22.56
C TRP A 372 14.74 32.36 -21.98
N ASN A 373 14.18 32.17 -20.79
CA ASN A 373 14.19 30.88 -20.09
C ASN A 373 12.84 30.60 -19.44
N PHE A 374 12.30 29.42 -19.72
CA PHE A 374 11.03 28.93 -19.19
C PHE A 374 10.94 28.93 -17.65
N SER A 375 12.06 28.67 -16.95
CA SER A 375 12.10 28.65 -15.49
C SER A 375 11.62 29.97 -14.86
N GLN A 376 11.88 31.10 -15.53
CA GLN A 376 11.53 32.45 -15.06
C GLN A 376 10.03 32.73 -15.02
N GLY A 377 9.18 31.92 -15.67
CA GLY A 377 7.72 32.02 -15.52
C GLY A 377 7.06 33.22 -16.22
N LYS A 378 7.71 33.81 -17.22
CA LYS A 378 7.17 34.95 -17.98
C LYS A 378 7.00 34.59 -19.45
N HIS A 379 6.04 35.22 -20.11
CA HIS A 379 5.84 35.17 -21.58
C HIS A 379 5.45 33.79 -22.15
N PHE A 380 4.67 33.00 -21.42
CA PHE A 380 4.04 31.78 -21.94
C PHE A 380 2.74 31.44 -21.20
N SER A 381 1.93 30.57 -21.79
CA SER A 381 0.81 29.88 -21.14
C SER A 381 0.84 28.39 -21.46
N LEU A 382 0.25 27.57 -20.57
CA LEU A 382 0.26 26.12 -20.65
C LEU A 382 -1.16 25.61 -20.81
N ILE A 383 -1.37 24.69 -21.75
CA ILE A 383 -2.60 23.93 -21.94
C ILE A 383 -2.23 22.44 -21.88
N GLY A 384 -3.01 21.65 -21.17
CA GLY A 384 -2.83 20.20 -21.14
C GLY A 384 -1.64 19.68 -20.33
N PHE A 385 -1.18 20.45 -19.33
CA PHE A 385 -0.15 20.03 -18.39
C PHE A 385 -0.72 19.83 -16.99
N THR A 386 -0.46 18.68 -16.39
CA THR A 386 -0.70 18.42 -14.97
C THR A 386 0.62 18.45 -14.23
N LYS A 387 0.73 19.32 -13.22
CA LYS A 387 1.93 19.42 -12.37
C LYS A 387 1.83 18.43 -11.22
N TYR A 388 2.95 17.80 -10.89
CA TYR A 388 3.12 17.18 -9.58
C TYR A 388 3.70 18.25 -8.64
N GLU A 389 2.99 18.56 -7.55
CA GLU A 389 3.56 19.39 -6.48
C GLU A 389 4.62 18.58 -5.74
N ALA A 390 5.89 18.96 -5.92
CA ALA A 390 6.94 18.73 -4.94
C ALA A 390 7.88 19.94 -4.98
N ASP A 391 8.13 20.49 -3.79
CA ASP A 391 8.88 21.71 -3.56
C ASP A 391 10.26 21.78 -4.26
N LEU A 392 10.59 23.01 -4.67
CA LEU A 392 11.92 23.60 -4.86
C LEU A 392 12.76 23.23 -6.11
N ILE A 393 12.73 24.17 -7.07
CA ILE A 393 13.85 24.72 -7.89
C ILE A 393 13.78 24.52 -9.42
N GLU A 394 13.10 23.52 -9.98
CA GLU A 394 12.98 23.38 -11.45
C GLU A 394 11.56 22.94 -11.82
N LYS A 395 10.91 23.63 -12.77
CA LYS A 395 9.54 23.32 -13.21
C LYS A 395 9.53 22.03 -14.03
N ARG A 396 9.53 20.87 -13.35
CA ARG A 396 9.40 19.55 -13.95
C ARG A 396 7.91 19.25 -14.14
N PHE A 397 7.48 19.06 -15.38
CA PHE A 397 6.16 18.48 -15.64
C PHE A 397 6.25 16.98 -15.46
N VAL A 398 5.15 16.34 -15.08
CA VAL A 398 5.10 14.89 -14.86
C VAL A 398 4.11 14.25 -15.81
N ARG A 399 3.05 14.95 -16.22
CA ARG A 399 2.01 14.39 -17.08
C ARG A 399 1.43 15.42 -18.06
N THR A 400 1.30 15.02 -19.31
CA THR A 400 0.52 15.71 -20.33
C THR A 400 -0.84 15.05 -20.52
N ASP A 401 -1.85 15.82 -20.93
CA ASP A 401 -3.09 15.26 -21.48
C ASP A 401 -2.91 14.92 -22.97
N SER A 402 -4.00 14.69 -23.69
CA SER A 402 -3.94 14.30 -25.10
C SER A 402 -3.38 15.37 -26.06
N ASP A 403 -3.27 16.64 -25.64
CA ASP A 403 -2.84 17.76 -26.50
C ASP A 403 -2.11 18.86 -25.69
N PRO A 404 -0.88 18.58 -25.19
CA PRO A 404 -0.12 19.54 -24.42
C PRO A 404 0.44 20.67 -25.30
N GLN A 405 0.18 21.93 -24.94
CA GLN A 405 0.62 23.10 -25.70
C GLN A 405 1.27 24.17 -24.82
N VAL A 406 2.45 24.62 -25.22
CA VAL A 406 3.14 25.81 -24.70
C VAL A 406 2.95 26.94 -25.69
N LEU A 407 2.10 27.90 -25.34
CA LEU A 407 1.83 29.08 -26.15
C LEU A 407 2.74 30.23 -25.71
N PHE A 408 3.64 30.68 -26.59
CA PHE A 408 4.57 31.76 -26.29
C PHE A 408 3.93 33.14 -26.49
N THR A 409 4.23 34.06 -25.57
CA THR A 409 3.81 35.47 -25.60
C THR A 409 5.03 36.39 -25.49
N TRP A 410 6.06 36.08 -26.28
CA TRP A 410 7.32 36.82 -26.28
C TRP A 410 7.12 38.25 -26.81
N PRO A 411 7.71 39.26 -26.15
CA PRO A 411 7.74 40.62 -26.65
C PRO A 411 8.65 40.73 -27.89
N GLU A 412 8.47 41.81 -28.64
CA GLU A 412 9.09 42.00 -29.96
C GLU A 412 10.63 42.02 -29.90
N ASP A 413 11.23 42.53 -28.84
CA ASP A 413 12.67 42.56 -28.62
C ASP A 413 13.27 41.16 -28.49
N ILE A 414 12.56 40.25 -27.81
CA ILE A 414 12.94 38.84 -27.67
C ILE A 414 12.77 38.13 -29.03
N LEU A 415 11.66 38.38 -29.74
CA LEU A 415 11.41 37.79 -31.06
C LEU A 415 12.47 38.19 -32.09
N ARG A 416 12.91 39.45 -32.11
CA ARG A 416 13.95 39.93 -33.03
C ARG A 416 15.30 39.27 -32.82
N ARG A 417 15.64 38.94 -31.57
CA ARG A 417 16.93 38.35 -31.19
C ARG A 417 16.93 36.83 -31.24
N GLY A 418 15.78 36.20 -31.01
CA GLY A 418 15.65 34.74 -30.97
C GLY A 418 16.02 34.08 -32.29
N ARG A 419 16.71 32.95 -32.19
CA ARG A 419 17.14 32.13 -33.33
C ARG A 419 16.79 30.67 -33.18
N VAL A 420 17.01 30.11 -31.99
CA VAL A 420 16.78 28.69 -31.72
C VAL A 420 16.03 28.55 -30.42
N LEU A 421 14.86 27.90 -30.47
CA LEU A 421 14.20 27.40 -29.27
C LEU A 421 14.74 26.01 -28.98
N ARG A 422 15.44 25.87 -27.85
CA ARG A 422 16.00 24.60 -27.40
C ARG A 422 15.12 23.99 -26.31
N LEU A 423 14.63 22.78 -26.57
CA LEU A 423 13.88 21.96 -25.62
C LEU A 423 14.77 20.81 -25.17
N ASP A 424 15.00 20.70 -23.87
CA ASP A 424 15.62 19.54 -23.24
C ASP A 424 14.53 18.79 -22.48
N ILE A 425 14.16 17.62 -23.00
CA ILE A 425 13.03 16.83 -22.55
C ILE A 425 13.41 15.36 -22.43
N GLU A 426 12.87 14.72 -21.40
CA GLU A 426 13.01 13.30 -21.14
C GLU A 426 11.62 12.68 -21.11
N LEU A 427 11.35 11.72 -22.01
CA LEU A 427 10.14 10.91 -21.96
C LEU A 427 10.35 9.82 -20.92
N LEU A 428 9.54 9.83 -19.87
CA LEU A 428 9.57 8.82 -18.83
C LEU A 428 8.82 7.60 -19.33
N SER A 429 9.48 6.44 -19.28
CA SER A 429 8.79 5.17 -19.41
C SER A 429 7.95 4.92 -18.16
N THR A 430 6.93 4.07 -18.27
CA THR A 430 6.17 3.67 -17.08
C THR A 430 7.04 2.94 -16.05
N LEU A 431 8.20 2.38 -16.42
CA LEU A 431 9.19 1.83 -15.49
C LEU A 431 9.88 2.93 -14.67
N ASP A 432 10.22 4.06 -15.30
CA ASP A 432 10.81 5.22 -14.63
C ASP A 432 9.82 5.84 -13.63
N ILE A 433 8.53 5.89 -14.00
CA ILE A 433 7.47 6.33 -13.10
C ILE A 433 7.36 5.38 -11.89
N VAL A 434 7.45 4.07 -12.11
CA VAL A 434 7.42 3.08 -11.02
C VAL A 434 8.62 3.27 -10.08
N ASP A 435 9.83 3.44 -10.59
CA ASP A 435 11.01 3.71 -9.76
C ASP A 435 10.88 5.04 -8.99
N GLU A 436 10.34 6.10 -9.61
CA GLU A 436 10.10 7.38 -8.94
C GLU A 436 9.05 7.27 -7.83
N LEU A 437 7.94 6.55 -8.09
CA LEU A 437 6.92 6.26 -7.09
C LEU A 437 7.48 5.42 -5.94
N ILE A 438 8.32 4.41 -6.26
CA ILE A 438 8.99 3.57 -5.26
C ILE A 438 9.89 4.43 -4.38
N ALA A 439 10.76 5.25 -4.97
CA ALA A 439 11.67 6.13 -4.25
C ALA A 439 10.91 7.12 -3.37
N LYS A 440 9.82 7.69 -3.87
CA LYS A 440 8.99 8.63 -3.13
C LYS A 440 8.32 7.99 -1.92
N ASN A 441 7.75 6.80 -2.05
CA ASN A 441 7.14 6.11 -0.90
C ASN A 441 8.17 5.76 0.17
N SER A 442 9.37 5.31 -0.24
CA SER A 442 10.46 5.00 0.69
C SER A 442 10.80 6.23 1.53
N SER A 443 10.91 7.41 0.89
CA SER A 443 11.12 8.68 1.58
C SER A 443 9.96 9.05 2.52
N LEU A 444 8.71 8.90 2.07
CA LEU A 444 7.54 9.17 2.90
C LEU A 444 7.44 8.20 4.10
N SER A 445 7.81 6.94 3.89
CA SER A 445 7.81 5.91 4.93
C SER A 445 8.86 6.20 6.01
N GLU A 446 10.05 6.67 5.60
CA GLU A 446 11.07 7.14 6.54
C GLU A 446 10.59 8.36 7.35
N GLN A 447 9.97 9.34 6.69
CA GLN A 447 9.38 10.51 7.36
C GLN A 447 8.28 10.10 8.34
N LEU A 448 7.43 9.15 7.96
CA LEU A 448 6.38 8.63 8.83
C LEU A 448 6.96 7.87 10.02
N ALA A 449 8.02 7.06 9.82
CA ALA A 449 8.71 6.36 10.89
C ALA A 449 9.37 7.34 11.89
N GLU A 450 9.99 8.41 11.39
CA GLU A 450 10.54 9.48 12.23
C GLU A 450 9.43 10.18 13.01
N SER A 451 8.33 10.57 12.35
CA SER A 451 7.18 11.20 12.98
C SER A 451 6.57 10.31 14.07
N ASN A 452 6.40 9.01 13.81
CA ASN A 452 5.91 8.03 14.79
C ASN A 452 6.85 7.90 15.98
N SER A 453 8.17 7.91 15.76
CA SER A 453 9.17 7.91 16.83
C SER A 453 9.07 9.16 17.71
N GLN A 454 8.85 10.33 17.11
CA GLN A 454 8.62 11.58 17.82
C GLN A 454 7.31 11.54 18.63
N CYS A 455 6.21 11.06 18.03
CA CYS A 455 4.94 10.87 18.73
C CYS A 455 5.09 9.94 19.94
N LYS A 456 5.81 8.82 19.81
CA LYS A 456 6.07 7.91 20.92
C LYS A 456 6.81 8.59 22.06
N LYS A 457 7.87 9.35 21.78
CA LYS A 457 8.60 10.13 22.80
C LYS A 457 7.68 11.12 23.53
N LEU A 458 6.76 11.78 22.81
CA LEU A 458 5.79 12.70 23.41
C LEU A 458 4.77 11.98 24.30
N VAL A 459 4.30 10.79 23.89
CA VAL A 459 3.41 9.95 24.69
C VAL A 459 4.11 9.52 25.98
N ASP A 460 5.33 9.01 25.89
CA ASP A 460 6.13 8.59 27.05
C ASP A 460 6.37 9.77 28.02
N ALA A 461 6.72 10.95 27.51
CA ALA A 461 6.89 12.16 28.31
C ALA A 461 5.60 12.63 28.99
N ASN A 462 4.45 12.51 28.31
CA ASN A 462 3.16 12.88 28.88
C ASN A 462 2.70 11.91 29.97
N ASP A 463 2.98 10.61 29.82
CA ASP A 463 2.69 9.63 30.86
C ASP A 463 3.61 9.81 32.09
N ASP A 464 4.89 10.15 31.90
CA ASP A 464 5.79 10.53 33.02
C ASP A 464 5.29 11.78 33.75
N ALA A 465 4.96 12.85 33.03
CA ALA A 465 4.41 14.07 33.62
C ALA A 465 3.07 13.82 34.36
N SER A 466 2.23 12.93 33.82
CA SER A 466 0.99 12.51 34.48
C SER A 466 1.26 11.76 35.78
N GLY A 467 2.30 10.91 35.81
CA GLY A 467 2.77 10.21 37.01
C GLY A 467 3.31 11.18 38.08
N GLN A 468 4.11 12.16 37.68
CA GLN A 468 4.62 13.21 38.57
C GLN A 468 3.47 14.04 39.18
N LEU A 469 2.49 14.45 38.38
CA LEU A 469 1.31 15.18 38.85
C LEU A 469 0.47 14.35 39.84
N ALA A 470 0.34 13.04 39.62
CA ALA A 470 -0.36 12.16 40.55
C ALA A 470 0.36 12.08 41.90
N THR A 471 1.69 11.97 41.89
CA THR A 471 2.52 11.98 43.11
C THR A 471 2.40 13.30 43.86
N MET A 472 2.55 14.43 43.17
CA MET A 472 2.36 15.76 43.79
C MET A 472 0.96 15.93 44.39
N ALA A 473 -0.08 15.42 43.72
CA ALA A 473 -1.44 15.48 44.24
C ALA A 473 -1.63 14.61 45.51
N MET A 474 -0.95 13.46 45.60
CA MET A 474 -0.94 12.65 46.83
C MET A 474 -0.22 13.36 47.97
N GLU A 475 0.91 14.01 47.68
CA GLU A 475 1.71 14.73 48.68
C GLU A 475 0.94 15.95 49.21
N LEU A 476 0.28 16.73 48.35
CA LEU A 476 -0.60 17.82 48.75
C LEU A 476 -1.73 17.34 49.68
N LYS A 477 -2.40 16.24 49.34
CA LYS A 477 -3.45 15.64 50.20
C LYS A 477 -2.90 15.20 51.56
N ARG A 478 -1.69 14.65 51.58
CA ARG A 478 -1.03 14.24 52.83
C ARG A 478 -0.76 15.46 53.71
N VAL A 479 -0.22 16.54 53.15
CA VAL A 479 0.03 17.79 53.88
C VAL A 479 -1.26 18.40 54.42
N GLU A 480 -2.33 18.45 53.60
CA GLU A 480 -3.65 18.90 54.05
C GLU A 480 -4.18 18.04 55.23
N TYR A 481 -4.08 16.71 55.13
CA TYR A 481 -4.49 15.81 56.20
C TYR A 481 -3.68 15.99 57.48
N GLU A 482 -2.35 16.10 57.38
CA GLU A 482 -1.47 16.33 58.53
C GLU A 482 -1.78 17.66 59.24
N ASN A 483 -2.14 18.70 58.50
CA ASN A 483 -2.56 19.98 59.08
C ASN A 483 -3.89 19.85 59.83
N VAL A 484 -4.89 19.17 59.26
CA VAL A 484 -6.19 18.92 59.92
C VAL A 484 -5.99 18.13 61.22
N VAL A 485 -5.13 17.10 61.22
CA VAL A 485 -4.84 16.31 62.43
C VAL A 485 -4.16 17.16 63.52
N LYS A 486 -3.22 18.05 63.15
CA LYS A 486 -2.60 18.99 64.10
C LYS A 486 -3.64 19.93 64.73
N ASP A 487 -4.54 20.48 63.93
CA ASP A 487 -5.58 21.39 64.43
C ASP A 487 -6.58 20.67 65.35
N LEU A 488 -6.98 19.44 65.01
CA LEU A 488 -7.80 18.59 65.88
C LEU A 488 -7.11 18.25 67.20
N THR A 489 -5.80 18.00 67.16
CA THR A 489 -5.02 17.70 68.37
C THR A 489 -4.98 18.91 69.31
N ARG A 490 -4.72 20.11 68.77
CA ARG A 490 -4.77 21.36 69.54
C ARG A 490 -6.16 21.64 70.13
N ALA A 491 -7.22 21.36 69.37
CA ALA A 491 -8.59 21.52 69.85
C ALA A 491 -8.90 20.55 71.01
N ARG A 492 -8.42 19.30 70.91
CA ARG A 492 -8.56 18.30 71.97
C ARG A 492 -7.80 18.69 73.24
N GLU A 493 -6.54 19.14 73.13
CA GLU A 493 -5.76 19.62 74.27
C GLU A 493 -6.45 20.77 75.00
N ARG A 494 -7.05 21.71 74.26
CA ARG A 494 -7.87 22.79 74.85
C ARG A 494 -9.11 22.26 75.57
N LEU A 495 -9.79 21.26 75.00
CA LEU A 495 -10.95 20.64 75.63
C LEU A 495 -10.57 19.92 76.93
N GLU A 496 -9.46 19.19 76.94
CA GLU A 496 -8.95 18.50 78.12
C GLU A 496 -8.56 19.50 79.23
N LEU A 497 -7.89 20.60 78.88
CA LEU A 497 -7.61 21.71 79.83
C LEU A 497 -8.90 22.32 80.39
N THR A 498 -9.90 22.55 79.54
CA THR A 498 -11.20 23.11 79.96
C THR A 498 -11.94 22.14 80.87
N THR A 499 -11.89 20.83 80.58
CA THR A 499 -12.50 19.78 81.40
C THR A 499 -11.79 19.65 82.75
N HIS A 500 -10.46 19.75 82.78
CA HIS A 500 -9.69 19.76 84.02
C HIS A 500 -10.05 20.98 84.87
N PHE A 501 -10.14 22.16 84.25
CA PHE A 501 -10.59 23.39 84.89
C PHE A 501 -12.03 23.29 85.41
N GLN A 502 -12.95 22.67 84.66
CA GLN A 502 -14.32 22.39 85.11
C GLN A 502 -14.34 21.44 86.31
N ASN A 503 -13.51 20.39 86.33
CA ASN A 503 -13.41 19.47 87.47
C ASN A 503 -12.80 20.15 88.71
N ASP A 504 -11.82 21.05 88.53
CA ASP A 504 -11.26 21.86 89.61
C ASP A 504 -12.28 22.88 90.13
N ILE A 505 -13.09 23.46 89.23
CA ILE A 505 -14.22 24.32 89.62
C ILE A 505 -15.25 23.50 90.37
N GLN A 506 -15.65 22.31 89.93
CA GLN A 506 -16.62 21.44 90.62
C GLN A 506 -16.13 21.08 92.03
N ARG A 507 -14.82 20.82 92.19
CA ARG A 507 -14.17 20.63 93.51
C ARG A 507 -14.13 21.91 94.36
N SER A 508 -14.16 23.10 93.75
CA SER A 508 -14.25 24.38 94.45
C SER A 508 -15.69 24.82 94.74
N GLU A 509 -16.66 24.45 93.89
CA GLU A 509 -18.10 24.66 94.05
C GLU A 509 -18.67 23.78 95.18
N GLU A 510 -18.07 22.61 95.43
CA GLU A 510 -18.29 21.83 96.66
C GLU A 510 -17.79 22.54 97.93
N ARG A 511 -17.08 23.68 97.81
CA ARG A 511 -16.52 24.46 98.93
C ARG A 511 -17.06 25.90 99.09
N SER A 512 -18.26 26.19 98.56
CA SER A 512 -19.19 27.28 98.97
C SER A 512 -19.04 28.69 98.35
N SER A 513 -20.11 29.07 97.63
CA SER A 513 -20.91 30.33 97.62
C SER A 513 -20.24 31.72 97.61
N ALA A 514 -20.21 32.36 96.43
CA ALA A 514 -20.74 33.72 96.12
C ALA A 514 -20.35 34.18 94.69
N ASP A 515 -19.27 33.63 94.11
CA ASP A 515 -18.85 33.90 92.72
C ASP A 515 -19.74 33.21 91.66
N LEU A 516 -20.54 32.22 92.09
CA LEU A 516 -21.41 31.36 91.27
C LEU A 516 -22.37 32.11 90.32
N GLN A 517 -22.77 33.35 90.63
CA GLN A 517 -23.70 34.11 89.79
C GLN A 517 -22.99 34.80 88.61
N LYS A 518 -21.72 35.22 88.78
CA LYS A 518 -20.93 35.90 87.74
C LYS A 518 -20.32 34.89 86.78
N THR A 519 -19.83 33.77 87.31
CA THR A 519 -19.27 32.65 86.53
C THR A 519 -20.33 31.94 85.69
N ARG A 520 -21.60 31.87 86.15
CA ARG A 520 -22.71 31.30 85.36
C ARG A 520 -23.00 32.07 84.06
N VAL A 521 -22.83 33.39 84.06
CA VAL A 521 -23.08 34.23 82.87
C VAL A 521 -21.93 34.09 81.86
N GLU A 522 -20.68 33.99 82.32
CA GLU A 522 -19.52 33.70 81.45
C GLU A 522 -19.58 32.26 80.91
N HIS A 523 -20.02 31.30 81.71
CA HIS A 523 -20.21 29.89 81.30
C HIS A 523 -21.28 29.73 80.22
N ALA A 524 -22.38 30.50 80.30
CA ALA A 524 -23.41 30.50 79.25
C ALA A 524 -22.86 31.00 77.89
N LYS A 525 -21.94 31.97 77.90
CA LYS A 525 -21.25 32.43 76.67
C LYS A 525 -20.31 31.37 76.12
N SER A 526 -19.52 30.71 76.96
CA SER A 526 -18.61 29.66 76.51
C SER A 526 -19.34 28.42 75.99
N LEU A 527 -20.48 28.05 76.57
CA LEU A 527 -21.35 26.99 76.03
C LEU A 527 -21.89 27.34 74.65
N GLN A 528 -22.29 28.60 74.43
CA GLN A 528 -22.76 29.07 73.13
C GLN A 528 -21.64 29.08 72.07
N GLU A 529 -20.41 29.41 72.45
CA GLU A 529 -19.23 29.30 71.57
C GLU A 529 -18.87 27.84 71.26
N ILE A 530 -18.99 26.92 72.23
CA ILE A 530 -18.77 25.50 72.00
C ILE A 530 -19.81 24.94 71.03
N GLU A 531 -21.09 25.32 71.16
CA GLU A 531 -22.13 24.93 70.21
C GLU A 531 -21.85 25.47 68.80
N SER A 532 -21.36 26.72 68.69
CA SER A 532 -21.00 27.30 67.39
C SER A 532 -19.81 26.58 66.75
N LEU A 533 -18.78 26.26 67.54
CA LEU A 533 -17.60 25.53 67.08
C LEU A 533 -17.93 24.08 66.69
N THR A 534 -18.82 23.43 67.44
CA THR A 534 -19.30 22.07 67.12
C THR A 534 -20.05 22.06 65.79
N THR A 535 -20.90 23.08 65.56
CA THR A 535 -21.62 23.25 64.30
C THR A 535 -20.66 23.52 63.14
N ALA A 536 -19.63 24.36 63.35
CA ALA A 536 -18.60 24.63 62.35
C ALA A 536 -17.78 23.37 61.99
N LEU A 537 -17.47 22.53 62.98
CA LEU A 537 -16.77 21.26 62.77
C LEU A 537 -17.61 20.29 61.93
N GLN A 538 -18.93 20.21 62.19
CA GLN A 538 -19.86 19.41 61.39
C GLN A 538 -19.95 19.91 59.94
N GLN A 539 -19.97 21.22 59.72
CA GLN A 539 -19.93 21.81 58.37
C GLN A 539 -18.62 21.51 57.64
N GLN A 540 -17.47 21.63 58.31
CA GLN A 540 -16.19 21.27 57.68
C GLN A 540 -16.12 19.79 57.31
N LYS A 541 -16.65 18.90 58.16
CA LYS A 541 -16.71 17.48 57.85
C LYS A 541 -17.53 17.20 56.59
N LEU A 542 -18.68 17.87 56.44
CA LEU A 542 -19.51 17.79 55.24
C LEU A 542 -18.79 18.31 53.99
N GLN A 543 -18.06 19.43 54.08
CA GLN A 543 -17.27 19.95 52.95
C GLN A 543 -16.14 18.99 52.53
N ILE A 544 -15.49 18.33 53.49
CA ILE A 544 -14.46 17.32 53.20
C ILE A 544 -15.08 16.12 52.47
N GLU A 545 -16.25 15.65 52.90
CA GLU A 545 -16.96 14.55 52.24
C GLU A 545 -17.40 14.92 50.81
N GLU A 546 -17.84 16.17 50.58
CA GLU A 546 -18.16 16.67 49.22
C GLU A 546 -16.93 16.78 48.32
N LEU A 547 -15.80 17.27 48.84
CA LEU A 547 -14.54 17.33 48.10
C LEU A 547 -14.05 15.93 47.72
N GLN A 548 -14.17 14.96 48.62
CA GLN A 548 -13.83 13.55 48.35
C GLN A 548 -14.70 12.96 47.22
N ARG A 549 -16.01 13.24 47.22
CA ARG A 549 -16.91 12.81 46.13
C ARG A 549 -16.61 13.49 44.80
N SER A 550 -16.34 14.81 44.81
CA SER A 550 -15.98 15.59 43.61
C SER A 550 -14.67 15.09 42.97
N ILE A 551 -13.67 14.78 43.79
CA ILE A 551 -12.38 14.24 43.33
C ILE A 551 -12.55 12.82 42.78
N GLY A 552 -13.34 11.96 43.44
CA GLY A 552 -13.68 10.62 42.94
C GLY A 552 -14.35 10.67 41.56
N PHE A 553 -15.28 11.61 41.37
CA PHE A 553 -15.93 11.83 40.07
C PHE A 553 -14.98 12.34 38.98
N ARG A 554 -14.03 13.22 39.31
CA ARG A 554 -13.04 13.74 38.34
C ARG A 554 -12.02 12.66 37.92
N ILE A 555 -11.63 11.77 38.84
CA ILE A 555 -10.75 10.64 38.54
C ILE A 555 -11.47 9.62 37.65
N LEU A 556 -12.73 9.26 37.96
CA LEU A 556 -13.54 8.38 37.12
C LEU A 556 -13.80 8.96 35.72
N ARG A 557 -14.01 10.28 35.61
CA ARG A 557 -14.20 10.95 34.31
C ARG A 557 -12.91 10.97 33.48
N ARG A 558 -11.73 11.10 34.09
CA ARG A 558 -10.44 11.01 33.38
C ARG A 558 -10.11 9.57 32.93
N LEU A 559 -10.47 8.56 33.72
CA LEU A 559 -10.32 7.15 33.33
C LEU A 559 -11.27 6.72 32.20
N ARG A 560 -12.43 7.38 32.05
CA ARG A 560 -13.39 7.12 30.97
C ARG A 560 -13.06 7.82 29.64
N ILE A 561 -12.12 8.76 29.63
CA ILE A 561 -11.65 9.48 28.41
C ILE A 561 -10.43 8.79 27.77
N ARG A 562 -9.84 7.77 28.42
CA ARG A 562 -8.75 6.92 27.89
C ARG A 562 -9.23 5.52 27.44
N LYS A 563 -10.49 5.38 27.02
CA LYS A 563 -10.99 4.15 26.36
C LYS A 563 -11.54 4.46 24.98
#